data_AF-Q4DTS7-F1
#
_entry.id   AF-Q4DTS7-F1
#
_cell.length_a   1.000
_cell.length_b   1.000
_cell.length_c   1.000
_cell.angle_alpha   90.00
_cell.angle_beta   90.00
_cell.angle_gamma   90.00
#
_symmetry.space_group_name_H-M   'P 1'
#
loop_
_entity.id
_entity.type
_entity.pdbx_description
1 polymer ?
#
loop_
_entity_poly.entity_id
_entity_poly.type
_entity_poly.pdbx_seq_one_letter_code
_entity_poly.pdbx_strand_id
1 'polypeptide(L)'
;MSLSHSGLPSAEIERVFAVLRFVSQQQEASLSSLSLPAAGGSEGDTLNAGTVAALAKGKAGKRVSDPLIIPEDVQNKLEAFRMAVTNIPVQMEKVQSARAALRTALRDAYPNKLEDVDQLCDCNVFVLKATAKGTPHFMLRDVYALQAMHEVVPGLYVGSYHPASERELLHRHKVTHVLCCIDVMPRFPSEFTYMKISAQDMPGYNIAKFFPQTFEFIEDALIKQHSAVLVHCGAGISRAPTIAAAYLIKKLRMTAVAAIELIQSRRHVASPNLGFRQQLRAYQEELGIYPEGAEGARPRAGMSLQINNKG
;
A
#
# COMPACT_ATOMS: atom_id res chain seq x y z
N MET A 1 13.51 14.66 -17.09
CA MET A 1 13.48 13.65 -16.00
C MET A 1 14.03 12.36 -16.55
N SER A 2 15.05 11.76 -15.93
CA SER A 2 15.53 10.44 -16.34
C SER A 2 14.48 9.40 -15.96
N LEU A 3 13.97 8.66 -16.95
CA LEU A 3 13.21 7.45 -16.67
C LEU A 3 14.19 6.40 -16.15
N SER A 4 13.82 5.69 -15.09
CA SER A 4 14.56 4.49 -14.69
C SER A 4 14.44 3.43 -15.78
N HIS A 5 15.30 2.41 -15.80
CA HIS A 5 15.22 1.30 -16.76
C HIS A 5 13.85 0.58 -16.80
N SER A 6 12.95 0.85 -15.84
CA SER A 6 11.57 0.34 -15.81
C SER A 6 10.56 1.20 -16.56
N GLY A 7 10.97 2.33 -17.17
CA GLY A 7 10.06 3.29 -17.78
C GLY A 7 9.30 4.17 -16.78
N LEU A 8 9.58 4.03 -15.47
CA LEU A 8 8.97 4.84 -14.43
C LEU A 8 9.84 6.07 -14.08
N PRO A 9 9.24 7.27 -13.91
CA PRO A 9 9.95 8.48 -13.53
C PRO A 9 10.35 8.44 -12.04
N SER A 10 11.61 8.11 -11.74
CA SER A 10 12.10 7.89 -10.36
C SER A 10 11.78 9.07 -9.44
N ALA A 11 12.09 10.30 -9.87
CA ALA A 11 11.84 11.50 -9.07
C ALA A 11 10.36 11.73 -8.76
N GLU A 12 9.45 11.37 -9.68
CA GLU A 12 8.02 11.54 -9.48
C GLU A 12 7.46 10.48 -8.53
N ILE A 13 7.95 9.23 -8.61
CA ILE A 13 7.62 8.17 -7.64
C ILE A 13 8.16 8.53 -6.26
N GLU A 14 9.40 9.02 -6.17
CA GLU A 14 9.98 9.52 -4.92
C GLU A 14 9.14 10.65 -4.33
N ARG A 15 8.57 11.52 -5.17
CA ARG A 15 7.66 12.58 -4.74
C ARG A 15 6.35 12.06 -4.16
N VAL A 16 5.76 10.98 -4.70
CA VAL A 16 4.58 10.33 -4.07
C VAL A 16 4.88 9.96 -2.62
N PHE A 17 6.05 9.34 -2.38
CA PHE A 17 6.45 8.97 -1.03
C PHE A 17 6.84 10.18 -0.17
N ALA A 18 7.42 11.21 -0.76
CA ALA A 18 7.74 12.45 -0.06
C ALA A 18 6.48 13.18 0.41
N VAL A 19 5.40 13.20 -0.39
CA VAL A 19 4.11 13.74 0.03
C VAL A 19 3.53 12.94 1.20
N LEU A 20 3.58 11.61 1.16
CA LEU A 20 3.14 10.77 2.28
C LEU A 20 3.95 11.04 3.56
N ARG A 21 5.28 11.21 3.44
CA ARG A 21 6.14 11.59 4.58
C ARG A 21 5.81 12.99 5.10
N PHE A 22 5.56 13.95 4.21
CA PHE A 22 5.19 15.31 4.58
C PHE A 22 3.89 15.31 5.39
N VAL A 23 2.85 14.61 4.92
CA VAL A 23 1.58 14.50 5.66
C VAL A 23 1.77 13.83 7.02
N SER A 24 2.58 12.76 7.09
CA SER A 24 2.91 12.07 8.35
C SER A 24 3.55 13.02 9.37
N GLN A 25 4.48 13.86 8.91
CA GLN A 25 5.15 14.85 9.77
C GLN A 25 4.18 15.91 10.29
N GLN A 26 3.20 16.34 9.48
CA GLN A 26 2.20 17.31 9.94
C GLN A 26 1.27 16.70 11.00
N GLN A 27 0.92 15.42 10.86
CA GLN A 27 0.12 14.70 11.86
C GLN A 27 0.90 14.52 13.18
N GLU A 28 2.17 14.12 13.13
CA GLU A 28 3.04 14.00 14.32
C GLU A 28 3.25 15.35 15.02
N ALA A 29 3.44 16.43 14.27
CA ALA A 29 3.56 17.78 14.83
C ALA A 29 2.27 18.23 15.53
N SER A 30 1.10 17.91 14.96
CA SER A 30 -0.19 18.22 15.59
C SER A 30 -0.37 17.49 16.93
N LEU A 31 0.02 16.21 17.00
CA LEU A 31 -0.07 15.40 18.22
C LEU A 31 0.90 15.87 19.31
N SER A 32 2.14 16.23 18.95
CA SER A 32 3.12 16.73 19.93
C SER A 32 2.77 18.10 20.49
N SER A 33 2.07 18.95 19.72
CA SER A 33 1.56 20.23 20.22
C SER A 33 0.43 20.11 21.25
N LEU A 34 -0.24 18.95 21.31
CA LEU A 34 -1.35 18.69 22.23
C LEU A 34 -0.91 18.08 23.57
N SER A 35 0.34 17.60 23.68
CA SER A 35 0.89 17.11 24.95
C SER A 35 1.49 18.24 25.79
N LEU A 36 0.70 18.83 26.68
CA LEU A 36 1.16 19.69 27.79
C LEU A 36 1.84 18.84 28.88
N PRO A 37 2.78 19.40 29.68
CA PRO A 37 3.72 18.62 30.48
C PRO A 37 3.02 17.86 31.62
N ALA A 38 3.42 16.60 31.80
CA ALA A 38 2.96 15.73 32.86
C ALA A 38 3.16 16.37 34.24
N ALA A 39 2.06 16.63 34.93
CA ALA A 39 2.05 16.97 36.35
C ALA A 39 2.60 15.77 37.16
N GLY A 40 3.49 16.08 38.11
CA GLY A 40 4.11 15.11 39.01
C GLY A 40 3.09 14.37 39.88
N GLY A 41 3.45 13.14 40.23
CA GLY A 41 2.68 12.30 41.14
C GLY A 41 3.42 11.00 41.42
N SER A 42 3.71 10.79 42.70
CA SER A 42 4.60 9.81 43.32
C SER A 42 4.22 8.33 43.16
N GLU A 43 5.27 7.50 43.31
CA GLU A 43 5.33 6.04 43.46
C GLU A 43 4.39 5.48 44.55
N GLY A 44 3.92 4.24 44.37
CA GLY A 44 3.19 3.47 45.39
C GLY A 44 2.64 2.12 44.92
N ASP A 45 3.49 1.09 45.02
CA ASP A 45 3.26 -0.31 45.41
C ASP A 45 2.10 -1.21 44.90
N THR A 46 2.55 -2.32 44.29
CA THR A 46 2.18 -3.75 44.44
C THR A 46 0.71 -4.21 44.56
N LEU A 47 0.29 -5.16 43.70
CA LEU A 47 -0.10 -6.56 44.04
C LEU A 47 -0.71 -7.33 42.84
N ASN A 48 -0.93 -8.62 43.05
CA ASN A 48 -0.67 -9.75 42.15
C ASN A 48 -1.94 -10.49 41.64
N ALA A 49 -1.73 -11.29 40.59
CA ALA A 49 -2.39 -12.54 40.18
C ALA A 49 -3.83 -12.55 39.61
N GLY A 50 -3.99 -13.22 38.45
CA GLY A 50 -5.26 -13.85 38.06
C GLY A 50 -5.60 -13.90 36.56
N THR A 51 -4.96 -14.83 35.84
CA THR A 51 -5.50 -15.75 34.80
C THR A 51 -6.44 -15.26 33.66
N VAL A 52 -6.20 -15.84 32.47
CA VAL A 52 -7.05 -15.97 31.25
C VAL A 52 -6.75 -14.98 30.10
N ALA A 53 -5.79 -15.35 29.23
CA ALA A 53 -5.76 -15.09 27.76
C ALA A 53 -4.35 -15.38 27.19
N ALA A 54 -4.01 -16.66 27.05
CA ALA A 54 -2.76 -17.11 26.43
C ALA A 54 -2.98 -17.34 24.93
N LEU A 55 -2.82 -16.30 24.09
CA LEU A 55 -2.61 -16.40 22.62
C LEU A 55 -2.43 -14.99 21.97
N ALA A 56 -1.53 -14.13 22.49
CA ALA A 56 -1.21 -12.86 21.82
C ALA A 56 0.14 -12.19 22.20
N LYS A 57 1.01 -12.82 23.00
CA LYS A 57 2.30 -12.22 23.37
C LYS A 57 3.42 -12.61 22.41
N GLY A 58 3.30 -12.15 21.17
CA GLY A 58 4.43 -11.98 20.27
C GLY A 58 5.27 -10.77 20.73
N LYS A 59 6.58 -10.97 20.80
CA LYS A 59 7.62 -10.05 21.28
C LYS A 59 7.38 -8.58 20.93
N ALA A 60 7.64 -7.70 21.91
CA ALA A 60 7.65 -6.25 21.83
C ALA A 60 8.13 -5.71 20.47
N GLY A 61 7.17 -5.40 19.59
CA GLY A 61 7.35 -4.70 18.33
C GLY A 61 6.65 -3.35 18.42
N LYS A 62 7.30 -2.31 17.90
CA LYS A 62 6.82 -0.93 17.70
C LYS A 62 5.30 -0.79 17.80
N ARG A 63 4.83 0.11 18.70
CA ARG A 63 3.42 0.57 18.73
C ARG A 63 2.95 0.78 17.30
N VAL A 64 1.79 0.22 16.96
CA VAL A 64 1.08 0.51 15.71
C VAL A 64 0.98 2.04 15.66
N SER A 65 1.71 2.68 14.75
CA SER A 65 1.57 4.12 14.52
C SER A 65 0.14 4.36 14.07
N ASP A 66 -0.50 5.38 14.61
CA ASP A 66 -1.84 5.79 14.17
C ASP A 66 -1.91 5.84 12.64
N PRO A 67 -3.03 5.43 12.04
CA PRO A 67 -3.18 5.47 10.60
C PRO A 67 -2.90 6.89 10.08
N LEU A 68 -2.21 6.97 8.94
CA LEU A 68 -1.93 8.25 8.29
C LEU A 68 -3.24 8.90 7.84
N ILE A 69 -3.61 10.03 8.44
CA ILE A 69 -4.81 10.79 8.12
C ILE A 69 -4.45 11.83 7.06
N ILE A 70 -4.94 11.61 5.84
CA ILE A 70 -4.72 12.51 4.71
C ILE A 70 -6.02 13.27 4.46
N PRO A 71 -6.01 14.63 4.44
CA PRO A 71 -7.20 15.42 4.10
C PRO A 71 -7.82 14.94 2.78
N GLU A 72 -9.14 14.84 2.70
CA GLU A 72 -9.84 14.19 1.59
C GLU A 72 -9.44 14.76 0.22
N ASP A 73 -9.35 16.09 0.09
CA ASP A 73 -8.95 16.70 -1.18
C ASP A 73 -7.49 16.36 -1.54
N VAL A 74 -6.57 16.39 -0.58
CA VAL A 74 -5.17 15.96 -0.76
C VAL A 74 -5.12 14.48 -1.16
N GLN A 75 -5.92 13.62 -0.52
CA GLN A 75 -5.99 12.19 -0.80
C GLN A 75 -6.40 11.92 -2.24
N ASN A 76 -7.45 12.61 -2.72
CA ASN A 76 -7.95 12.46 -4.09
C ASN A 76 -6.91 12.93 -5.12
N LYS A 77 -6.24 14.07 -4.88
CA LYS A 77 -5.19 14.57 -5.79
C LYS A 77 -3.92 13.72 -5.73
N LEU A 78 -3.56 13.20 -4.55
CA LEU A 78 -2.42 12.31 -4.38
C LEU A 78 -2.65 10.97 -5.07
N GLU A 79 -3.86 10.43 -4.99
CA GLU A 79 -4.25 9.24 -5.76
C GLU A 79 -4.13 9.48 -7.26
N ALA A 80 -4.66 10.60 -7.77
CA ALA A 80 -4.54 10.96 -9.19
C ALA A 80 -3.07 11.09 -9.63
N PHE A 81 -2.23 11.76 -8.83
CA PHE A 81 -0.79 11.90 -9.09
C PHE A 81 -0.09 10.53 -9.08
N ARG A 82 -0.34 9.69 -8.08
CA ARG A 82 0.18 8.31 -7.99
C ARG A 82 -0.18 7.49 -9.23
N MET A 83 -1.43 7.55 -9.68
CA MET A 83 -1.88 6.84 -10.87
C MET A 83 -1.12 7.33 -12.11
N ALA A 84 -1.00 8.64 -12.28
CA ALA A 84 -0.28 9.25 -13.41
C ALA A 84 1.19 8.81 -13.49
N VAL A 85 1.89 8.68 -12.35
CA VAL A 85 3.31 8.32 -12.31
C VAL A 85 3.58 6.81 -12.36
N THR A 86 2.56 5.98 -12.11
CA THR A 86 2.74 4.51 -12.04
C THR A 86 2.03 3.73 -13.14
N ASN A 87 1.18 4.35 -13.95
CA ASN A 87 0.59 3.74 -15.14
C ASN A 87 1.58 3.75 -16.32
N ILE A 88 1.69 2.63 -17.01
CA ILE A 88 2.63 2.44 -18.12
C ILE A 88 1.83 2.27 -19.42
N PRO A 89 2.15 3.01 -20.50
CA PRO A 89 3.20 4.04 -20.58
C PRO A 89 2.84 5.32 -19.78
N VAL A 90 3.86 5.93 -19.16
CA VAL A 90 3.69 7.16 -18.37
C VAL A 90 3.48 8.34 -19.31
N GLN A 91 2.42 9.13 -19.07
CA GLN A 91 2.10 10.33 -19.83
C GLN A 91 2.52 11.57 -19.02
N MET A 92 3.64 12.19 -19.38
CA MET A 92 4.23 13.28 -18.58
C MET A 92 3.32 14.51 -18.44
N GLU A 93 2.49 14.80 -19.44
CA GLU A 93 1.49 15.88 -19.35
C GLU A 93 0.48 15.62 -18.23
N LYS A 94 -0.02 14.37 -18.09
CA LYS A 94 -0.90 13.96 -16.99
C LYS A 94 -0.19 14.02 -15.65
N VAL A 95 1.09 13.63 -15.60
CA VAL A 95 1.93 13.73 -14.38
C VAL A 95 2.06 15.19 -13.94
N GLN A 96 2.37 16.10 -14.86
CA GLN A 96 2.51 17.53 -14.58
C GLN A 96 1.18 18.15 -14.14
N SER A 97 0.09 17.85 -14.83
CA SER A 97 -1.26 18.32 -14.47
C SER A 97 -1.68 17.82 -13.08
N ALA A 98 -1.51 16.52 -12.80
CA ALA A 98 -1.84 15.94 -11.50
C ALA A 98 -0.95 16.50 -10.38
N ARG A 99 0.33 16.77 -10.64
CA ARG A 99 1.25 17.41 -9.69
C ARG A 99 0.82 18.84 -9.38
N ALA A 100 0.41 19.61 -10.37
CA ALA A 100 -0.08 20.98 -10.16
C ALA A 100 -1.35 20.99 -9.29
N ALA A 101 -2.30 20.10 -9.58
CA ALA A 101 -3.52 19.94 -8.77
C ALA A 101 -3.20 19.50 -7.33
N LEU A 102 -2.26 18.58 -7.15
CA LEU A 102 -1.80 18.14 -5.82
C LEU A 102 -1.12 19.28 -5.05
N ARG A 103 -0.33 20.13 -5.72
CA ARG A 103 0.28 21.31 -5.10
C ARG A 103 -0.80 22.25 -4.55
N THR A 104 -1.83 22.55 -5.34
CA THR A 104 -2.96 23.39 -4.89
C THR A 104 -3.62 22.81 -3.63
N ALA A 105 -3.99 21.52 -3.68
CA ALA A 105 -4.60 20.84 -2.53
C ALA A 105 -3.72 20.86 -1.28
N LEU A 106 -2.40 20.67 -1.43
CA LEU A 106 -1.46 20.73 -0.31
C LEU A 106 -1.31 22.14 0.27
N ARG A 107 -1.30 23.18 -0.57
CA ARG A 107 -1.25 24.58 -0.10
C ARG A 107 -2.50 24.95 0.68
N ASP A 108 -3.67 24.52 0.21
CA ASP A 108 -4.95 24.77 0.88
C ASP A 108 -5.05 24.01 2.21
N ALA A 109 -4.58 22.76 2.26
CA ALA A 109 -4.60 21.94 3.47
C ALA A 109 -3.54 22.36 4.52
N TYR A 110 -2.42 22.94 4.08
CA TYR A 110 -1.30 23.31 4.95
C TYR A 110 -0.85 24.77 4.72
N PRO A 111 -1.71 25.77 4.99
CA PRO A 111 -1.43 27.18 4.67
C PRO A 111 -0.23 27.77 5.43
N ASN A 112 0.19 27.15 6.54
CA ASN A 112 1.36 27.55 7.31
C ASN A 112 2.68 26.88 6.86
N LYS A 113 2.63 26.09 5.76
CA LYS A 113 3.75 25.28 5.26
C LYS A 113 3.99 25.47 3.76
N LEU A 114 3.67 26.65 3.22
CA LEU A 114 3.73 26.91 1.78
C LEU A 114 5.12 26.68 1.19
N GLU A 115 6.19 27.10 1.88
CA GLU A 115 7.58 26.88 1.43
C GLU A 115 7.93 25.38 1.36
N ASP A 116 7.55 24.60 2.37
CA ASP A 116 7.76 23.15 2.40
C ASP A 116 6.99 22.47 1.26
N VAL A 117 5.74 22.88 1.01
CA VAL A 117 4.89 22.35 -0.07
C VAL A 117 5.48 22.70 -1.44
N ASP A 118 5.96 23.93 -1.63
CA ASP A 118 6.57 24.38 -2.87
C ASP A 118 7.88 23.62 -3.14
N GLN A 119 8.74 23.47 -2.11
CA GLN A 119 9.96 22.69 -2.21
C GLN A 119 9.66 21.22 -2.54
N LEU A 120 8.66 20.61 -1.91
CA LEU A 120 8.22 19.24 -2.16
C LEU A 120 7.77 19.05 -3.62
N CYS A 121 6.98 20.00 -4.15
CA CYS A 121 6.40 19.92 -5.50
C CYS A 121 7.41 20.22 -6.61
N ASP A 122 8.34 21.16 -6.39
CA ASP A 122 9.31 21.63 -7.39
C ASP A 122 10.64 20.86 -7.36
N CYS A 123 10.91 20.10 -6.28
CA CYS A 123 12.13 19.33 -6.16
C CYS A 123 12.25 18.25 -7.25
N ASN A 124 13.42 18.17 -7.90
CA ASN A 124 13.77 17.11 -8.85
C ASN A 124 14.82 16.11 -8.31
N VAL A 125 15.34 16.33 -7.10
CA VAL A 125 16.43 15.54 -6.49
C VAL A 125 16.12 15.26 -5.02
N PHE A 126 15.78 14.01 -4.71
CA PHE A 126 15.72 13.52 -3.33
C PHE A 126 17.09 12.97 -2.91
N VAL A 127 17.45 13.12 -1.64
CA VAL A 127 18.80 12.77 -1.15
C VAL A 127 18.80 11.45 -0.38
N LEU A 128 19.83 10.62 -0.57
CA LEU A 128 19.93 9.32 0.11
C LEU A 128 20.06 9.47 1.62
N LYS A 129 20.81 10.45 2.10
CA LYS A 129 21.01 10.74 3.53
C LYS A 129 20.84 12.23 3.77
N ALA A 130 20.72 12.62 5.04
CA ALA A 130 20.76 14.02 5.44
C ALA A 130 22.13 14.60 5.07
N THR A 131 22.26 15.12 3.85
CA THR A 131 23.54 15.57 3.28
C THR A 131 23.85 17.03 3.62
N ALA A 132 22.85 17.78 4.10
CA ALA A 132 23.00 19.15 4.60
C ALA A 132 22.23 19.33 5.92
N LYS A 133 22.83 20.05 6.88
CA LYS A 133 22.10 20.60 8.04
C LYS A 133 20.88 21.36 7.53
N GLY A 134 19.68 20.96 7.96
CA GLY A 134 18.42 21.61 7.56
C GLY A 134 17.66 20.94 6.42
N THR A 135 18.12 19.79 5.87
CA THR A 135 17.33 19.05 4.86
C THR A 135 16.01 18.58 5.48
N PRO A 136 14.83 18.98 4.98
CA PRO A 136 13.56 18.54 5.54
C PRO A 136 13.43 17.02 5.48
N HIS A 137 12.89 16.41 6.54
CA HIS A 137 12.87 14.96 6.67
C HIS A 137 12.07 14.27 5.56
N PHE A 138 11.07 14.94 4.96
CA PHE A 138 10.30 14.42 3.84
C PHE A 138 11.11 14.26 2.53
N MET A 139 12.26 14.94 2.42
CA MET A 139 13.15 14.93 1.25
C MET A 139 14.13 13.75 1.22
N LEU A 140 14.23 13.00 2.32
CA LEU A 140 15.16 11.86 2.43
C LEU A 140 14.60 10.63 1.70
N ARG A 141 15.45 9.93 0.93
CA ARG A 141 15.10 8.67 0.24
C ARG A 141 15.07 7.48 1.18
N ASP A 142 15.96 7.45 2.17
CA ASP A 142 16.25 6.29 3.04
C ASP A 142 15.41 6.21 4.32
N VAL A 143 14.21 6.75 4.33
CA VAL A 143 13.23 6.31 5.34
C VAL A 143 12.58 5.04 4.77
N TYR A 144 13.35 3.95 4.76
CA TYR A 144 13.16 2.67 4.07
C TYR A 144 11.77 2.01 4.21
N ALA A 145 10.86 2.54 5.00
CA ALA A 145 9.55 1.97 5.23
C ALA A 145 8.61 2.04 4.00
N LEU A 146 8.59 3.12 3.21
CA LEU A 146 7.52 3.25 2.20
C LEU A 146 7.82 2.56 0.87
N GLN A 147 9.10 2.49 0.46
CA GLN A 147 9.52 1.82 -0.77
C GLN A 147 9.83 0.32 -0.58
N ALA A 148 10.03 -0.15 0.65
CA ALA A 148 10.33 -1.56 0.95
C ALA A 148 9.17 -2.53 0.61
N MET A 149 9.48 -3.82 0.69
CA MET A 149 8.49 -4.90 0.73
C MET A 149 8.22 -5.28 2.19
N HIS A 150 6.98 -5.66 2.49
CA HIS A 150 6.55 -6.04 3.84
C HIS A 150 5.89 -7.40 3.80
N GLU A 151 6.27 -8.27 4.72
CA GLU A 151 5.62 -9.56 4.90
C GLU A 151 4.23 -9.33 5.53
N VAL A 152 3.18 -9.66 4.79
CA VAL A 152 1.79 -9.50 5.23
C VAL A 152 1.36 -10.69 6.07
N VAL A 153 1.60 -11.89 5.53
CA VAL A 153 1.49 -13.19 6.19
C VAL A 153 2.74 -14.00 5.83
N PRO A 154 3.10 -15.07 6.58
CA PRO A 154 4.32 -15.82 6.33
C PRO A 154 4.51 -16.18 4.85
N GLY A 155 5.62 -15.70 4.26
CA GLY A 155 5.98 -15.92 2.86
C GLY A 155 5.32 -14.98 1.84
N LEU A 156 4.28 -14.21 2.18
CA LEU A 156 3.62 -13.27 1.26
C LEU A 156 4.13 -11.84 1.50
N TYR A 157 4.94 -11.34 0.58
CA TYR A 157 5.47 -9.99 0.61
C TYR A 157 4.69 -9.06 -0.34
N VAL A 158 4.40 -7.85 0.11
CA VAL A 158 3.80 -6.78 -0.70
C VAL A 158 4.71 -5.56 -0.73
N GLY A 159 5.02 -5.05 -1.93
CA GLY A 159 6.02 -3.99 -2.06
C GLY A 159 5.90 -3.11 -3.31
N SER A 160 6.78 -2.12 -3.38
CA SER A 160 7.00 -1.30 -4.58
C SER A 160 7.88 -2.04 -5.60
N TYR A 161 8.18 -1.40 -6.73
CA TYR A 161 9.09 -1.94 -7.74
C TYR A 161 10.55 -2.07 -7.25
N HIS A 162 10.98 -1.27 -6.27
CA HIS A 162 12.39 -1.19 -5.86
C HIS A 162 12.92 -2.52 -5.29
N PRO A 163 12.25 -3.18 -4.31
CA PRO A 163 12.68 -4.49 -3.80
C PRO A 163 12.77 -5.57 -4.89
N ALA A 164 11.92 -5.52 -5.91
CA ALA A 164 11.96 -6.46 -7.03
C ALA A 164 13.20 -6.31 -7.92
N SER A 165 13.97 -5.23 -7.74
CA SER A 165 15.24 -4.97 -8.43
C SER A 165 16.47 -5.22 -7.54
N GLU A 166 16.28 -5.70 -6.30
CA GLU A 166 17.36 -5.96 -5.34
C GLU A 166 17.55 -7.47 -5.14
N ARG A 167 18.45 -8.08 -5.93
CA ARG A 167 18.67 -9.54 -5.93
C ARG A 167 18.96 -10.11 -4.55
N GLU A 168 19.88 -9.49 -3.81
CA GLU A 168 20.32 -9.95 -2.50
C GLU A 168 19.20 -9.81 -1.45
N LEU A 169 18.33 -8.81 -1.60
CA LEU A 169 17.18 -8.62 -0.73
C LEU A 169 16.14 -9.73 -0.92
N LEU A 170 15.86 -10.10 -2.18
CA LEU A 170 14.94 -11.19 -2.52
C LEU A 170 15.43 -12.53 -1.95
N HIS A 171 16.72 -12.86 -2.15
CA HIS A 171 17.33 -14.07 -1.60
C HIS A 171 17.31 -14.10 -0.06
N ARG A 172 17.62 -12.97 0.59
CA ARG A 172 17.59 -12.86 2.06
C ARG A 172 16.22 -13.20 2.65
N HIS A 173 15.15 -12.86 1.94
CA HIS A 173 13.77 -13.15 2.34
C HIS A 173 13.22 -14.44 1.74
N LYS A 174 14.07 -15.27 1.12
CA LYS A 174 13.70 -16.56 0.50
C LYS A 174 12.59 -16.41 -0.55
N VAL A 175 12.53 -15.25 -1.21
CA VAL A 175 11.60 -15.04 -2.32
C VAL A 175 12.03 -15.94 -3.46
N THR A 176 11.10 -16.75 -3.96
CA THR A 176 11.29 -17.67 -5.09
C THR A 176 10.37 -17.30 -6.26
N HIS A 177 9.27 -16.59 -5.96
CA HIS A 177 8.26 -16.17 -6.93
C HIS A 177 8.08 -14.65 -6.89
N VAL A 178 7.92 -14.02 -8.06
CA VAL A 178 7.68 -12.58 -8.18
C VAL A 178 6.46 -12.34 -9.06
N LEU A 179 5.41 -11.76 -8.48
CA LEU A 179 4.20 -11.35 -9.18
C LEU A 179 4.24 -9.84 -9.45
N CYS A 180 4.49 -9.49 -10.71
CA CYS A 180 4.59 -8.13 -11.19
C CYS A 180 3.24 -7.60 -11.69
N CYS A 181 2.69 -6.57 -11.05
CA CYS A 181 1.39 -5.97 -11.41
C CYS A 181 1.51 -4.75 -12.34
N ILE A 182 2.62 -4.59 -13.05
CA ILE A 182 2.86 -3.51 -14.01
C ILE A 182 3.55 -4.06 -15.26
N ASP A 183 3.49 -3.32 -16.35
CA ASP A 183 4.08 -3.74 -17.61
C ASP A 183 5.59 -3.43 -17.68
N VAL A 184 6.38 -4.14 -16.88
CA VAL A 184 7.85 -4.06 -16.87
C VAL A 184 8.47 -5.45 -17.01
N MET A 185 9.72 -5.51 -17.46
CA MET A 185 10.43 -6.79 -17.58
C MET A 185 10.92 -7.31 -16.22
N PRO A 186 10.87 -8.64 -16.00
CA PRO A 186 11.59 -9.29 -14.90
C PRO A 186 13.06 -8.89 -14.84
N ARG A 187 13.59 -8.65 -13.63
CA ARG A 187 14.98 -8.26 -13.44
C ARG A 187 15.94 -9.44 -13.42
N PHE A 188 15.49 -10.57 -12.88
CA PHE A 188 16.31 -11.76 -12.66
C PHE A 188 15.57 -13.02 -13.18
N PRO A 189 15.18 -13.07 -14.47
CA PRO A 189 14.32 -14.12 -15.02
C PRO A 189 14.90 -15.55 -14.91
N SER A 190 16.21 -15.68 -14.72
CA SER A 190 16.89 -16.97 -14.53
C SER A 190 16.92 -17.45 -13.08
N GLU A 191 16.56 -16.61 -12.10
CA GLU A 191 16.74 -16.88 -10.67
C GLU A 191 15.40 -17.03 -9.92
N PHE A 192 14.32 -16.43 -10.42
CA PHE A 192 13.00 -16.47 -9.79
C PHE A 192 11.93 -16.88 -10.80
N THR A 193 10.83 -17.43 -10.30
CA THR A 193 9.63 -17.69 -11.11
C THR A 193 8.81 -16.42 -11.19
N TYR A 194 8.48 -15.95 -12.41
CA TYR A 194 7.73 -14.70 -12.60
C TYR A 194 6.31 -14.93 -13.11
N MET A 195 5.38 -14.13 -12.61
CA MET A 195 4.10 -13.86 -13.26
C MET A 195 3.97 -12.35 -13.48
N LYS A 196 3.57 -11.94 -14.68
CA LYS A 196 3.31 -10.53 -15.00
C LYS A 196 1.84 -10.33 -15.33
N ILE A 197 1.20 -9.36 -14.67
CA ILE A 197 -0.10 -8.82 -15.04
C ILE A 197 0.04 -7.33 -15.36
N SER A 198 -0.22 -6.96 -16.61
CA SER A 198 -0.13 -5.57 -17.06
C SER A 198 -1.40 -4.79 -16.67
N ALA A 199 -1.52 -4.42 -15.40
CA ALA A 199 -2.69 -3.72 -14.86
C ALA A 199 -2.51 -2.20 -14.80
N GLN A 200 -3.54 -1.44 -15.19
CA GLN A 200 -3.59 0.02 -15.00
C GLN A 200 -4.18 0.33 -13.62
N ASP A 201 -3.52 1.19 -12.83
CA ASP A 201 -4.07 1.77 -11.61
C ASP A 201 -5.06 2.88 -11.99
N MET A 202 -6.31 2.50 -12.23
CA MET A 202 -7.43 3.41 -12.43
C MET A 202 -8.72 2.73 -11.95
N PRO A 203 -9.71 3.48 -11.42
CA PRO A 203 -10.93 2.88 -10.88
C PRO A 203 -11.72 2.01 -11.86
N GLY A 204 -11.73 2.39 -13.15
CA GLY A 204 -12.42 1.64 -14.20
C GLY A 204 -11.69 0.40 -14.73
N TYR A 205 -10.46 0.11 -14.29
CA TYR A 205 -9.72 -1.07 -14.78
C TYR A 205 -10.22 -2.34 -14.10
N ASN A 206 -10.66 -3.34 -14.87
CA ASN A 206 -11.01 -4.65 -14.33
C ASN A 206 -9.72 -5.41 -13.93
N ILE A 207 -9.32 -5.30 -12.66
CA ILE A 207 -8.23 -6.06 -12.06
C ILE A 207 -8.70 -7.43 -11.57
N ALA A 208 -9.99 -7.57 -11.23
CA ALA A 208 -10.59 -8.81 -10.74
C ALA A 208 -10.44 -9.99 -11.73
N LYS A 209 -10.40 -9.71 -13.04
CA LYS A 209 -10.12 -10.73 -14.07
C LYS A 209 -8.83 -11.52 -13.84
N PHE A 210 -7.88 -10.98 -13.07
CA PHE A 210 -6.62 -11.65 -12.76
C PHE A 210 -6.66 -12.47 -11.46
N PHE A 211 -7.68 -12.29 -10.61
CA PHE A 211 -7.72 -12.93 -9.29
C PHE A 211 -7.53 -14.46 -9.33
N PRO A 212 -8.18 -15.22 -10.24
CA PRO A 212 -7.99 -16.67 -10.30
C PRO A 212 -6.54 -17.07 -10.57
N GLN A 213 -5.92 -16.58 -11.64
CA GLN A 213 -4.53 -16.95 -11.99
C GLN A 213 -3.52 -16.46 -10.96
N THR A 214 -3.74 -15.29 -10.35
CA THR A 214 -2.82 -14.77 -9.33
C THR A 214 -2.96 -15.54 -8.01
N PHE A 215 -4.15 -16.06 -7.71
CA PHE A 215 -4.35 -16.93 -6.55
C PHE A 215 -3.53 -18.20 -6.69
N GLU A 216 -3.64 -18.90 -7.82
CA GLU A 216 -2.89 -20.15 -8.05
C GLU A 216 -1.37 -19.90 -7.98
N PHE A 217 -0.88 -18.83 -8.59
CA PHE A 217 0.55 -18.49 -8.53
C PHE A 217 1.06 -18.20 -7.12
N ILE A 218 0.27 -17.49 -6.31
CA ILE A 218 0.62 -17.20 -4.91
C ILE A 218 0.56 -18.49 -4.07
N GLU A 219 -0.49 -19.30 -4.26
CA GLU A 219 -0.66 -20.57 -3.57
C GLU A 219 0.49 -21.54 -3.88
N ASP A 220 0.85 -21.71 -5.15
CA ASP A 220 1.98 -22.54 -5.61
C ASP A 220 3.32 -22.14 -4.98
N ALA A 221 3.51 -20.84 -4.74
CA ALA A 221 4.69 -20.33 -4.06
C ALA A 221 4.67 -20.65 -2.56
N LEU A 222 3.52 -20.50 -1.91
CA LEU A 222 3.39 -20.58 -0.45
C LEU A 222 3.23 -22.01 0.10
N ILE A 223 2.78 -22.98 -0.72
CA ILE A 223 2.72 -24.39 -0.31
C ILE A 223 4.12 -25.05 -0.24
N LYS A 224 5.11 -24.48 -0.93
CA LYS A 224 6.48 -25.01 -0.98
C LYS A 224 7.24 -24.64 0.30
N GLN A 225 8.01 -25.58 0.84
CA GLN A 225 8.91 -25.29 1.94
C GLN A 225 10.00 -24.29 1.51
N HIS A 226 10.39 -23.41 2.44
CA HIS A 226 11.45 -22.41 2.22
C HIS A 226 11.23 -21.50 1.00
N SER A 227 9.97 -21.18 0.73
CA SER A 227 9.55 -20.38 -0.42
C SER A 227 8.73 -19.18 0.02
N ALA A 228 8.87 -18.07 -0.70
CA ALA A 228 8.11 -16.85 -0.50
C ALA A 228 7.80 -16.20 -1.86
N VAL A 229 6.78 -15.35 -1.88
CA VAL A 229 6.34 -14.61 -3.06
C VAL A 229 6.33 -13.11 -2.77
N LEU A 230 6.89 -12.33 -3.70
CA LEU A 230 6.75 -10.87 -3.73
C LEU A 230 5.68 -10.48 -4.73
N VAL A 231 4.59 -9.88 -4.25
CA VAL A 231 3.59 -9.19 -5.07
C VAL A 231 3.93 -7.71 -5.10
N HIS A 232 4.24 -7.15 -6.28
CA HIS A 232 4.64 -5.76 -6.41
C HIS A 232 3.96 -5.03 -7.56
N CYS A 233 3.92 -3.70 -7.47
CA CYS A 233 3.54 -2.83 -8.57
C CYS A 233 4.52 -1.65 -8.63
N GLY A 234 4.15 -0.50 -9.21
CA GLY A 234 5.03 0.69 -9.25
C GLY A 234 5.37 1.17 -7.84
N ALA A 235 4.38 1.71 -7.12
CA ALA A 235 4.57 2.23 -5.75
C ALA A 235 4.22 1.21 -4.64
N GLY A 236 3.62 0.07 -4.97
CA GLY A 236 3.12 -0.89 -3.97
C GLY A 236 1.94 -0.38 -3.14
N ILE A 237 1.20 0.60 -3.64
CA ILE A 237 0.09 1.25 -2.91
C ILE A 237 -1.28 0.69 -3.32
N SER A 238 -1.53 0.47 -4.61
CA SER A 238 -2.88 0.12 -5.10
C SER A 238 -2.98 -1.28 -5.69
N ARG A 239 -2.40 -1.52 -6.89
CA ARG A 239 -2.48 -2.81 -7.61
C ARG A 239 -1.99 -4.02 -6.79
N ALA A 240 -0.77 -3.97 -6.25
CA ALA A 240 -0.21 -5.09 -5.51
C ALA A 240 -0.97 -5.41 -4.21
N PRO A 241 -1.33 -4.43 -3.36
CA PRO A 241 -2.25 -4.66 -2.24
C PRO A 241 -3.60 -5.23 -2.66
N THR A 242 -4.13 -4.86 -3.83
CA THR A 242 -5.40 -5.42 -4.34
C THR A 242 -5.28 -6.91 -4.65
N ILE A 243 -4.21 -7.33 -5.34
CA ILE A 243 -3.96 -8.75 -5.63
C ILE A 243 -3.73 -9.55 -4.34
N ALA A 244 -2.93 -9.01 -3.41
CA ALA A 244 -2.71 -9.65 -2.12
C ALA A 244 -4.02 -9.76 -1.31
N ALA A 245 -4.87 -8.72 -1.32
CA ALA A 245 -6.16 -8.75 -0.66
C ALA A 245 -7.08 -9.81 -1.26
N ALA A 246 -7.15 -9.92 -2.59
CA ALA A 246 -7.93 -10.95 -3.27
C ALA A 246 -7.47 -12.38 -2.87
N TYR A 247 -6.16 -12.61 -2.77
CA TYR A 247 -5.62 -13.85 -2.24
C TYR A 247 -6.09 -14.13 -0.80
N LEU A 248 -5.95 -13.15 0.10
CA LEU A 248 -6.35 -13.28 1.51
C LEU A 248 -7.87 -13.51 1.66
N ILE A 249 -8.70 -12.82 0.88
CA ILE A 249 -10.16 -13.02 0.86
C ILE A 249 -10.48 -14.49 0.53
N LYS A 250 -9.94 -15.03 -0.58
CA LYS A 250 -10.23 -16.41 -1.00
C LYS A 250 -9.63 -17.45 -0.04
N LYS A 251 -8.37 -17.26 0.38
CA LYS A 251 -7.61 -18.20 1.20
C LYS A 251 -8.08 -18.25 2.65
N LEU A 252 -8.25 -17.08 3.27
CA LEU A 252 -8.54 -16.95 4.71
C LEU A 252 -10.00 -16.56 4.99
N ARG A 253 -10.85 -16.49 3.95
CA ARG A 253 -12.27 -16.14 4.07
C ARG A 253 -12.50 -14.79 4.75
N MET A 254 -11.59 -13.84 4.51
CA MET A 254 -11.67 -12.49 5.07
C MET A 254 -12.63 -11.61 4.25
N THR A 255 -13.30 -10.67 4.91
CA THR A 255 -13.97 -9.58 4.18
C THR A 255 -12.93 -8.73 3.46
N ALA A 256 -13.35 -8.00 2.41
CA ALA A 256 -12.46 -7.11 1.68
C ALA A 256 -11.84 -6.03 2.58
N VAL A 257 -12.61 -5.55 3.56
CA VAL A 257 -12.14 -4.58 4.57
C VAL A 257 -11.05 -5.22 5.44
N ALA A 258 -11.31 -6.38 6.04
CA ALA A 258 -10.36 -7.05 6.92
C ALA A 258 -9.05 -7.45 6.19
N ALA A 259 -9.15 -7.87 4.93
CA ALA A 259 -7.97 -8.19 4.12
C ALA A 259 -7.11 -6.94 3.84
N ILE A 260 -7.73 -5.80 3.53
CA ILE A 260 -7.02 -4.54 3.32
C ILE A 260 -6.41 -4.04 4.63
N GLU A 261 -7.14 -4.11 5.75
CA GLU A 261 -6.65 -3.71 7.08
C GLU A 261 -5.45 -4.55 7.53
N LEU A 262 -5.48 -5.87 7.29
CA LEU A 262 -4.33 -6.74 7.54
C LEU A 262 -3.10 -6.29 6.74
N ILE A 263 -3.27 -5.98 5.46
CA ILE A 263 -2.17 -5.46 4.63
C ILE A 263 -1.70 -4.10 5.18
N GLN A 264 -2.62 -3.20 5.53
CA GLN A 264 -2.29 -1.86 6.07
C GLN A 264 -1.54 -1.94 7.40
N SER A 265 -1.84 -2.93 8.25
CA SER A 265 -1.12 -3.17 9.51
C SER A 265 0.36 -3.48 9.32
N ARG A 266 0.75 -3.99 8.13
CA ARG A 266 2.13 -4.34 7.77
C ARG A 266 2.75 -3.34 6.80
N ARG A 267 1.93 -2.76 5.91
CA ARG A 267 2.30 -1.78 4.89
C ARG A 267 1.31 -0.62 4.91
N HIS A 268 1.63 0.40 5.69
CA HIS A 268 0.68 1.44 6.11
C HIS A 268 0.24 2.33 4.94
N VAL A 269 1.04 2.38 3.87
CA VAL A 269 0.73 3.10 2.63
C VAL A 269 -0.19 2.34 1.68
N ALA A 270 -0.57 1.09 1.99
CA ALA A 270 -1.48 0.33 1.15
C ALA A 270 -2.84 1.04 1.08
N SER A 271 -3.23 1.41 -0.13
CA SER A 271 -4.47 2.12 -0.41
C SER A 271 -4.91 1.81 -1.85
N PRO A 272 -5.58 0.66 -2.08
CA PRO A 272 -6.28 0.39 -3.33
C PRO A 272 -7.15 1.57 -3.75
N ASN A 273 -7.20 1.86 -5.05
CA ASN A 273 -8.12 2.86 -5.56
C ASN A 273 -9.58 2.43 -5.33
N LEU A 274 -10.53 3.38 -5.41
CA LEU A 274 -11.94 3.12 -5.10
C LEU A 274 -12.53 1.96 -5.91
N GLY A 275 -12.25 1.90 -7.22
CA GLY A 275 -12.77 0.86 -8.09
C GLY A 275 -12.21 -0.53 -7.78
N PHE A 276 -10.95 -0.61 -7.33
CA PHE A 276 -10.36 -1.87 -6.86
C PHE A 276 -10.96 -2.33 -5.54
N ARG A 277 -11.29 -1.40 -4.62
CA ARG A 277 -12.03 -1.76 -3.38
C ARG A 277 -13.42 -2.29 -3.71
N GLN A 278 -14.13 -1.70 -4.66
CA GLN A 278 -15.42 -2.20 -5.13
C GLN A 278 -15.30 -3.60 -5.75
N GLN A 279 -14.29 -3.84 -6.57
CA GLN A 279 -14.01 -5.17 -7.14
C GLN A 279 -13.68 -6.22 -6.07
N LEU A 280 -12.94 -5.87 -5.01
CA LEU A 280 -12.70 -6.77 -3.87
C LEU A 280 -14.00 -7.08 -3.10
N ARG A 281 -14.90 -6.10 -2.95
CA ARG A 281 -16.23 -6.31 -2.35
C ARG A 281 -17.09 -7.26 -3.19
N ALA A 282 -17.17 -7.04 -4.50
CA ALA A 282 -17.87 -7.96 -5.40
C ALA A 282 -17.28 -9.38 -5.36
N TYR A 283 -15.94 -9.49 -5.28
CA TYR A 283 -15.26 -10.78 -5.20
C TYR A 283 -15.52 -11.53 -3.88
N GLN A 284 -15.57 -10.84 -2.73
CA GLN A 284 -15.98 -11.51 -1.48
C GLN A 284 -17.43 -12.00 -1.53
N GLU A 285 -18.34 -11.25 -2.18
CA GLU A 285 -19.75 -11.64 -2.34
C GLU A 285 -19.89 -12.87 -3.25
N GLU A 286 -19.15 -12.91 -4.36
CA GLU A 286 -19.03 -14.07 -5.25
C GLU A 286 -18.57 -15.33 -4.50
N LEU A 287 -17.65 -15.16 -3.54
CA LEU A 287 -17.15 -16.23 -2.68
C LEU A 287 -18.06 -16.56 -1.48
N GLY A 288 -19.20 -15.87 -1.33
CA GLY A 288 -20.14 -16.07 -0.22
C GLY A 288 -19.63 -15.60 1.14
N ILE A 289 -18.69 -14.64 1.18
CA ILE A 289 -18.09 -14.09 2.39
C ILE A 289 -18.78 -12.79 2.77
N TYR A 290 -19.38 -12.75 3.97
CA TYR A 290 -20.10 -11.59 4.49
C TYR A 290 -19.56 -11.21 5.89
N PRO A 291 -19.67 -9.93 6.30
CA PRO A 291 -19.33 -9.52 7.66
C PRO A 291 -20.14 -10.31 8.69
N GLU A 292 -19.53 -10.62 9.84
CA GLU A 292 -20.24 -11.22 10.96
C GLU A 292 -21.44 -10.34 11.35
N GLY A 293 -22.63 -10.95 11.49
CA GLY A 293 -23.90 -10.24 11.74
C GLY A 293 -24.73 -9.90 10.49
N ALA A 294 -24.21 -10.10 9.27
CA ALA A 294 -24.98 -9.89 8.03
C ALA A 294 -25.91 -11.06 7.65
N GLU A 295 -26.10 -12.05 8.54
CA GLU A 295 -26.83 -13.30 8.26
C GLU A 295 -28.29 -13.10 7.85
N GLY A 296 -28.89 -11.94 8.15
CA GLY A 296 -30.25 -11.57 7.73
C GLY A 296 -30.40 -11.13 6.26
N ALA A 297 -29.30 -10.83 5.55
CA ALA A 297 -29.32 -10.32 4.18
C ALA A 297 -28.93 -11.35 3.11
N ARG A 298 -28.76 -12.63 3.49
CA ARG A 298 -28.39 -13.71 2.55
C ARG A 298 -29.37 -13.75 1.37
N PRO A 299 -28.92 -13.60 0.11
CA PRO A 299 -29.71 -14.00 -1.03
C PRO A 299 -29.99 -15.50 -0.89
N ARG A 300 -31.26 -15.91 -0.81
CA ARG A 300 -31.62 -17.33 -0.77
C ARG A 300 -31.03 -18.00 -2.01
N ALA A 301 -30.03 -18.86 -1.82
CA ALA A 301 -29.52 -19.75 -2.86
C ALA A 301 -30.72 -20.51 -3.44
N GLY A 302 -31.11 -20.19 -4.68
CA GLY A 302 -32.26 -20.80 -5.35
C GLY A 302 -33.17 -19.87 -6.15
N MET A 303 -33.05 -18.54 -6.06
CA MET A 303 -33.79 -17.67 -6.99
C MET A 303 -32.94 -17.34 -8.22
N SER A 304 -33.19 -18.07 -9.31
CA SER A 304 -32.72 -17.72 -10.65
C SER A 304 -33.10 -16.28 -10.98
N LEU A 305 -32.10 -15.42 -11.22
CA LEU A 305 -32.32 -14.16 -11.91
C LEU A 305 -32.70 -14.48 -13.36
N GLN A 306 -34.01 -14.53 -13.62
CA GLN A 306 -34.53 -14.35 -14.98
C GLN A 306 -34.24 -12.91 -15.40
N ILE A 307 -33.15 -12.74 -16.14
CA ILE A 307 -32.88 -11.52 -16.88
C ILE A 307 -33.83 -11.54 -18.08
N ASN A 308 -35.00 -10.92 -17.92
CA ASN A 308 -35.88 -10.59 -19.03
C ASN A 308 -35.20 -9.52 -19.87
N ASN A 309 -34.62 -9.94 -20.99
CA ASN A 309 -34.25 -9.04 -22.07
C ASN A 309 -35.54 -8.70 -22.84
N LYS A 310 -36.02 -7.47 -22.71
CA LYS A 310 -37.07 -6.90 -23.58
C LYS A 310 -36.61 -5.49 -24.00
N GLY A 311 -36.35 -5.33 -25.29
CA GLY A 311 -35.96 -4.08 -25.93
C GLY A 311 -34.75 -4.26 -26.83
#